data_AF-A0AAD6CA15-F1
#
_entry.id   AF-A0AAD6CA15-F1
#
_cell.length_a   1.000
_cell.length_b   1.000
_cell.length_c   1.000
_cell.angle_alpha   90.00
_cell.angle_beta   90.00
_cell.angle_gamma   90.00
#
_symmetry.space_group_name_H-M   'P 1'
#
loop_
_entity.id
_entity.type
_entity.pdbx_description
1 polymer ?
#
loop_
_entity_poly.entity_id
_entity_poly.type
_entity_poly.pdbx_seq_one_letter_code
_entity_poly.pdbx_strand_id
1 'polypeptide(L)'
;MGNTSTRDKSVPYHVSLARDISALLSHLYPTDAFDALYLSGGSYGTVPAQMLYGAPYELFPAGRKIVGCLLLSGFSPVKYHAGYVGTLSWQNWFSFGPPMQLIPFHLLQWFFRGIVGSSMKSQDGAEEFLRKCIFGKMDSAERIKFEEWLGIEGLSEDVFVANMAGEVIRCNGNWDGFMEVADVMHSDWGFEPKELDEEHAVKPVLVVGSSVDYIGGSCNGLWRIIGLLG
;
A
#
# COMPACT_ATOMS: atom_id res chain seq x y z
N MET A 1 -0.37 -10.63 -0.47
CA MET A 1 -0.82 -11.85 -1.16
C MET A 1 -0.73 -11.55 -2.65
N GLY A 2 -0.12 -12.42 -3.44
CA GLY A 2 0.04 -12.19 -4.87
C GLY A 2 0.61 -13.40 -5.58
N ASN A 3 0.59 -13.39 -6.92
CA ASN A 3 1.27 -14.40 -7.74
C ASN A 3 2.73 -14.03 -8.05
N THR A 4 3.33 -13.17 -7.23
CA THR A 4 4.72 -12.74 -7.36
C THR A 4 5.66 -13.75 -6.72
N SER A 5 6.87 -13.86 -7.27
CA SER A 5 7.95 -14.66 -6.68
C SER A 5 8.40 -14.11 -5.34
N THR A 6 8.98 -14.97 -4.50
CA THR A 6 9.67 -14.55 -3.27
C THR A 6 10.91 -13.75 -3.64
N ARG A 7 11.10 -12.61 -2.97
CA ARG A 7 12.28 -11.76 -3.19
C ARG A 7 13.53 -12.32 -2.50
N ASP A 8 14.70 -11.89 -2.97
CA ASP A 8 15.94 -12.05 -2.22
C ASP A 8 15.94 -11.13 -0.99
N LYS A 9 16.03 -11.73 0.21
CA LYS A 9 16.03 -11.01 1.49
C LYS A 9 17.39 -10.42 1.87
N SER A 10 18.47 -10.80 1.17
CA SER A 10 19.80 -10.20 1.36
C SER A 10 19.88 -8.79 0.77
N VAL A 11 18.96 -8.46 -0.14
CA VAL A 11 18.83 -7.13 -0.76
C VAL A 11 17.81 -6.29 0.01
N PRO A 12 18.09 -4.99 0.30
CA PRO A 12 17.11 -4.10 0.90
C PRO A 12 15.81 -4.02 0.08
N TYR A 13 14.67 -3.97 0.76
CA TYR A 13 13.36 -4.05 0.10
C TYR A 13 13.15 -2.94 -0.96
N HIS A 14 13.49 -1.69 -0.64
CA HIS A 14 13.36 -0.56 -1.57
C HIS A 14 14.22 -0.73 -2.84
N VAL A 15 15.37 -1.40 -2.73
CA VAL A 15 16.25 -1.70 -3.89
C VAL A 15 15.62 -2.76 -4.78
N SER A 16 15.12 -3.86 -4.21
CA SER A 16 14.42 -4.90 -4.98
C SER A 16 13.19 -4.32 -5.67
N LEU A 17 12.39 -3.52 -4.95
CA LEU A 17 11.22 -2.84 -5.49
C LEU A 17 11.56 -1.97 -6.70
N ALA A 18 12.56 -1.08 -6.57
CA ALA A 18 12.94 -0.19 -7.67
C ALA A 18 13.44 -0.96 -8.90
N ARG A 19 14.19 -2.05 -8.70
CA ARG A 19 14.66 -2.92 -9.80
C ARG A 19 13.51 -3.64 -10.48
N ASP A 20 12.61 -4.23 -9.70
CA ASP A 20 11.47 -4.98 -10.22
C ASP A 20 10.52 -4.08 -11.02
N ILE A 21 10.25 -2.87 -10.52
CA ILE A 21 9.42 -1.89 -11.24
C ILE A 21 10.14 -1.35 -12.47
N SER A 22 11.46 -1.11 -12.42
CA SER A 22 12.23 -0.72 -13.61
C SER A 22 12.21 -1.81 -14.68
N ALA A 23 12.31 -3.08 -14.29
CA ALA A 23 12.21 -4.22 -15.20
C ALA A 23 10.79 -4.31 -15.80
N LEU A 24 9.75 -4.12 -14.99
CA LEU A 24 8.37 -4.09 -15.46
C LEU A 24 8.12 -2.96 -16.46
N LEU A 25 8.58 -1.73 -16.14
CA LEU A 25 8.48 -0.59 -17.06
C LEU A 25 9.24 -0.85 -18.35
N SER A 26 10.44 -1.42 -18.30
CA SER A 26 11.21 -1.79 -19.49
C SER A 26 10.54 -2.88 -20.32
N HIS A 27 9.79 -3.78 -19.68
CA HIS A 27 9.03 -4.81 -20.39
C HIS A 27 7.80 -4.23 -21.09
N LEU A 28 7.04 -3.36 -20.40
CA LEU A 28 5.81 -2.75 -20.91
C LEU A 28 6.09 -1.62 -21.92
N TYR A 29 7.19 -0.88 -21.72
CA TYR A 29 7.61 0.27 -22.51
C TYR A 29 9.09 0.12 -22.92
N PRO A 30 9.42 -0.83 -23.83
CA PRO A 30 10.81 -1.17 -24.17
C PRO A 30 11.59 -0.04 -24.84
N THR A 31 10.88 0.94 -25.41
CA THR A 31 11.46 2.15 -26.00
C THR A 31 11.45 3.34 -25.05
N ASP A 32 11.11 3.13 -23.77
CA ASP A 32 10.91 4.18 -22.77
C ASP A 32 9.87 5.23 -23.21
N ALA A 33 8.87 4.80 -23.99
CA ALA A 33 7.84 5.64 -24.60
C ALA A 33 6.70 5.98 -23.63
N PHE A 34 7.04 6.48 -22.45
CA PHE A 34 6.12 7.15 -21.55
C PHE A 34 6.74 8.48 -21.11
N ASP A 35 5.93 9.52 -21.04
CA ASP A 35 6.38 10.87 -20.63
C ASP A 35 5.95 11.22 -19.21
N ALA A 36 5.05 10.42 -18.63
CA ALA A 36 4.46 10.64 -17.32
C ALA A 36 4.29 9.33 -16.56
N LEU A 37 4.67 9.34 -15.29
CA LEU A 37 4.48 8.25 -14.34
C LEU A 37 3.68 8.77 -13.13
N TYR A 38 2.52 8.18 -12.87
CA TYR A 38 1.74 8.45 -11.67
C TYR A 38 1.98 7.32 -10.68
N LEU A 39 2.38 7.67 -9.46
CA LEU A 39 2.47 6.71 -8.36
C LEU A 39 1.20 6.80 -7.52
N SER A 40 0.68 5.65 -7.11
CA SER A 40 -0.46 5.59 -6.22
C SER A 40 -0.35 4.40 -5.29
N GLY A 41 -0.83 4.58 -4.07
CA GLY A 41 -0.92 3.52 -3.08
C GLY A 41 -2.12 3.72 -2.18
N GLY A 42 -2.72 2.61 -1.75
CA GLY A 42 -3.75 2.58 -0.71
C GLY A 42 -3.29 1.72 0.46
N SER A 43 -3.51 2.20 1.69
CA SER A 43 -3.09 1.48 2.91
C SER A 43 -1.61 1.08 2.81
N TYR A 44 -1.25 -0.20 2.98
CA TYR A 44 0.12 -0.68 2.87
C TYR A 44 0.77 -0.41 1.51
N GLY A 45 -0.01 -0.27 0.43
CA GLY A 45 0.49 0.10 -0.89
C GLY A 45 1.10 1.51 -0.94
N THR A 46 0.80 2.37 0.03
CA THR A 46 1.46 3.69 0.14
C THR A 46 2.95 3.59 0.46
N VAL A 47 3.39 2.50 1.09
CA VAL A 47 4.80 2.29 1.46
C VAL A 47 5.67 2.13 0.22
N PRO A 48 5.44 1.15 -0.68
CA PRO A 48 6.21 1.03 -1.91
C PRO A 48 6.01 2.25 -2.83
N ALA A 49 4.84 2.89 -2.86
CA ALA A 49 4.63 4.11 -3.63
C ALA A 49 5.57 5.25 -3.17
N GLN A 50 5.71 5.43 -1.86
CA GLN A 50 6.64 6.40 -1.28
C GLN A 50 8.11 6.02 -1.51
N MET A 51 8.47 4.74 -1.38
CA MET A 51 9.83 4.26 -1.67
C MET A 51 10.24 4.58 -3.11
N LEU A 52 9.36 4.35 -4.08
CA LEU A 52 9.62 4.70 -5.49
C LEU A 52 9.65 6.21 -5.71
N TYR A 53 8.77 6.95 -5.02
CA TYR A 53 8.72 8.40 -5.11
C TYR A 53 10.02 9.06 -4.67
N GLY A 54 10.60 8.62 -3.55
CA GLY A 54 11.84 9.15 -3.01
C GLY A 54 13.11 8.41 -3.43
N ALA A 55 13.02 7.43 -4.33
CA ALA A 55 14.18 6.63 -4.72
C ALA A 55 15.19 7.47 -5.51
N PRO A 56 16.51 7.34 -5.23
CA PRO A 56 17.55 7.96 -6.05
C PRO A 56 17.40 7.56 -7.52
N TYR A 57 17.61 8.51 -8.42
CA TYR A 57 17.39 8.25 -9.84
C TYR A 57 18.41 7.31 -10.48
N GLU A 58 19.55 7.06 -9.84
CA GLU A 58 20.49 6.00 -10.22
C GLU A 58 19.89 4.62 -9.98
N LEU A 59 19.05 4.50 -8.95
CA LEU A 59 18.35 3.27 -8.60
C LEU A 59 17.02 3.14 -9.34
N PHE A 60 16.28 4.24 -9.50
CA PHE A 60 15.00 4.29 -10.21
C PHE A 60 14.98 5.44 -11.24
N PRO A 61 15.58 5.26 -12.44
CA PRO A 61 15.69 6.33 -13.44
C PRO A 61 14.35 6.89 -13.92
N ALA A 62 13.32 6.04 -13.99
CA ALA A 62 11.96 6.43 -14.34
C ALA A 62 11.34 7.41 -13.32
N GLY A 63 11.93 7.54 -12.13
CA GLY A 63 11.56 8.53 -11.12
C GLY A 63 11.55 9.97 -11.64
N ARG A 64 12.38 10.29 -12.64
CA ARG A 64 12.40 11.62 -13.29
C ARG A 64 11.10 11.96 -14.02
N LYS A 65 10.36 10.94 -14.46
CA LYS A 65 9.09 11.08 -15.17
C LYS A 65 7.89 11.06 -14.22
N ILE A 66 8.12 11.00 -12.90
CA ILE A 66 7.02 11.07 -11.93
C ILE A 66 6.38 12.45 -12.00
N VAL A 67 5.08 12.47 -12.26
CA VAL A 67 4.28 13.70 -12.33
C VAL A 67 3.40 13.92 -11.10
N GLY A 68 3.24 12.88 -10.27
CA GLY A 68 2.53 12.99 -9.00
C GLY A 68 2.43 11.67 -8.25
N CYS A 69 2.16 11.78 -6.95
CA CYS A 69 1.99 10.65 -6.04
C CYS A 69 0.68 10.77 -5.26
N LEU A 70 -0.17 9.74 -5.30
CA LEU A 70 -1.42 9.67 -4.55
C LEU A 70 -1.31 8.66 -3.41
N LEU A 71 -1.48 9.12 -2.17
CA LEU A 71 -1.44 8.28 -0.98
C LEU A 71 -2.82 8.25 -0.32
N LEU A 72 -3.53 7.13 -0.46
CA LEU A 72 -4.84 6.90 0.17
C LEU A 72 -4.65 6.14 1.48
N SER A 73 -5.12 6.70 2.59
CA SER A 73 -5.03 6.03 3.90
C SER A 73 -3.60 5.57 4.23
N GLY A 74 -2.64 6.45 3.98
CA GLY A 74 -1.23 6.08 3.92
C GLY A 74 -0.49 5.99 5.24
N PHE A 75 0.75 5.50 5.19
CA PHE A 75 1.67 5.46 6.30
C PHE A 75 2.89 6.33 6.01
N SER A 76 3.34 7.13 6.98
CA SER A 76 4.66 7.78 6.89
C SER A 76 5.81 6.80 7.13
N PRO A 77 7.03 7.09 6.65
CA PRO A 77 8.23 6.39 7.04
C PRO A 77 8.41 6.31 8.56
N VAL A 78 8.26 5.12 9.14
CA VAL A 78 8.28 4.90 10.60
C VAL A 78 9.59 5.38 11.22
N LYS A 79 10.72 5.11 10.53
CA LYS A 79 12.08 5.54 10.92
C LYS A 79 12.19 7.05 11.21
N TYR A 80 11.40 7.86 10.49
CA TYR A 80 11.47 9.33 10.57
C TYR A 80 10.23 9.96 11.25
N HIS A 81 9.23 9.16 11.62
CA HIS A 81 8.03 9.62 12.30
C HIS A 81 8.15 9.40 13.82
N ALA A 82 8.76 10.37 14.50
CA ALA A 82 8.82 10.38 15.95
C ALA A 82 7.41 10.33 16.55
N GLY A 83 7.15 9.37 17.45
CA GLY A 83 5.86 9.19 18.09
C GLY A 83 4.79 8.47 17.26
N TYR A 84 5.14 7.87 16.11
CA TYR A 84 4.15 7.18 15.24
C TYR A 84 3.28 6.16 15.98
N VAL A 85 3.80 5.50 17.02
CA VAL A 85 3.05 4.52 17.83
C VAL A 85 1.78 5.13 18.41
N GLY A 86 1.83 6.39 18.86
CA GLY A 86 0.67 7.11 19.40
C GLY A 86 -0.37 7.48 18.35
N THR A 87 -0.02 7.35 17.06
CA THR A 87 -0.94 7.57 15.94
C THR A 87 -1.59 6.28 15.44
N LEU A 88 -1.12 5.10 15.87
CA LEU A 88 -1.67 3.83 15.40
C LEU A 88 -3.03 3.55 16.04
N SER A 89 -3.98 3.07 15.22
CA SER A 89 -5.15 2.37 15.74
C SER A 89 -4.76 1.06 16.41
N TRP A 90 -5.65 0.51 17.24
CA TRP A 90 -5.42 -0.81 17.85
C TRP A 90 -5.14 -1.89 16.80
N GLN A 91 -5.86 -1.87 15.69
CA GLN A 91 -5.71 -2.82 14.59
C GLN A 91 -4.30 -2.72 13.98
N ASN A 92 -3.83 -1.52 13.68
CA ASN A 92 -2.50 -1.29 13.12
C ASN A 92 -1.39 -1.60 14.12
N TRP A 93 -1.62 -1.28 15.40
CA TRP A 93 -0.69 -1.58 16.47
C TRP A 93 -0.42 -3.08 16.57
N PHE A 94 -1.45 -3.92 16.43
CA PHE A 94 -1.29 -5.38 16.36
C PHE A 94 -0.86 -5.93 14.99
N SER A 95 -1.02 -5.15 13.91
CA SER A 95 -0.71 -5.63 12.56
C SER A 95 0.73 -5.33 12.12
N PHE A 96 1.29 -4.17 12.47
CA PHE A 96 2.68 -3.81 12.14
C PHE A 96 3.38 -3.00 13.25
N GLY A 97 2.69 -2.70 14.35
CA GLY A 97 3.27 -1.94 15.46
C GLY A 97 4.33 -2.71 16.26
N PRO A 98 4.75 -2.17 17.41
CA PRO A 98 5.82 -2.73 18.25
C PRO A 98 5.73 -4.24 18.56
N PRO A 99 4.55 -4.85 18.81
CA PRO A 99 4.47 -6.30 19.06
C PRO A 99 5.04 -7.15 17.93
N MET A 100 4.88 -6.70 16.69
CA MET A 100 5.30 -7.46 15.51
C MET A 100 6.82 -7.47 15.33
N GLN A 101 7.51 -6.51 15.93
CA GLN A 101 8.98 -6.43 15.97
C GLN A 101 9.56 -7.19 17.18
N LEU A 102 8.78 -7.36 18.25
CA LEU A 102 9.22 -7.99 19.50
C LEU A 102 8.94 -9.50 19.56
N ILE A 103 7.88 -9.96 18.88
CA ILE A 103 7.51 -11.39 18.87
C ILE A 103 8.30 -12.09 17.77
N PRO A 104 9.21 -13.02 18.12
CA PRO A 104 10.07 -13.67 17.14
C PRO A 104 9.27 -14.59 16.20
N PHE A 105 9.88 -14.93 15.06
CA PHE A 105 9.36 -15.90 14.08
C PHE A 105 8.04 -15.51 13.39
N HIS A 106 7.64 -14.24 13.45
CA HIS A 106 6.43 -13.72 12.79
C HIS A 106 5.14 -14.46 13.21
N LEU A 107 5.04 -14.92 14.46
CA LEU A 107 3.93 -15.75 14.94
C LEU A 107 2.57 -15.09 14.76
N LEU A 108 2.48 -13.77 14.95
CA LEU A 108 1.24 -13.02 14.74
C LEU A 108 0.87 -12.93 13.25
N GLN A 109 1.84 -12.72 12.36
CA GLN A 109 1.62 -12.73 10.91
C GLN A 109 1.14 -14.12 10.45
N TRP A 110 1.71 -15.20 11.02
CA TRP A 110 1.27 -16.57 10.76
C TRP A 110 -0.17 -16.82 11.22
N PHE A 111 -0.54 -16.29 12.38
CA PHE A 111 -1.91 -16.35 12.87
C PHE A 111 -2.89 -15.60 11.94
N PHE A 112 -2.56 -14.36 11.55
CA PHE A 112 -3.39 -13.59 10.61
C PHE A 112 -3.49 -14.27 9.24
N ARG A 113 -2.39 -14.85 8.74
CA ARG A 113 -2.40 -15.67 7.52
C ARG A 113 -3.38 -16.84 7.64
N GLY A 114 -3.45 -17.50 8.80
CA GLY A 114 -4.40 -18.58 9.04
C GLY A 114 -5.85 -18.11 8.95
N ILE A 115 -6.18 -16.99 9.60
CA ILE A 115 -7.54 -16.43 9.60
C ILE A 115 -7.92 -15.92 8.21
N VAL A 116 -7.16 -14.97 7.67
CA VAL A 116 -7.47 -14.33 6.38
C VAL A 116 -7.36 -15.36 5.25
N GLY A 117 -6.32 -16.19 5.27
CA GLY A 117 -6.10 -17.20 4.24
C GLY A 117 -7.15 -18.31 4.24
N SER A 118 -7.92 -18.51 5.31
CA SER A 118 -9.04 -19.45 5.31
C SER A 118 -10.24 -18.92 4.52
N SER A 119 -10.55 -17.63 4.65
CA SER A 119 -11.59 -16.95 3.87
C SER A 119 -11.30 -16.95 2.37
N MET A 120 -10.02 -16.85 1.98
CA MET A 120 -9.61 -16.77 0.57
C MET A 120 -9.54 -18.13 -0.15
N LYS A 121 -10.07 -19.21 0.44
CA LYS A 121 -10.08 -20.56 -0.18
C LYS A 121 -11.35 -20.85 -0.98
N SER A 122 -12.42 -20.10 -0.76
CA SER A 122 -13.70 -20.28 -1.42
C SER A 122 -14.29 -18.94 -1.83
N GLN A 123 -15.15 -18.98 -2.84
CA GLN A 123 -15.90 -17.82 -3.31
C GLN A 123 -16.69 -17.17 -2.17
N ASP A 124 -17.54 -17.96 -1.50
CA ASP A 124 -18.38 -17.48 -0.38
C ASP A 124 -17.55 -16.85 0.75
N GLY A 125 -16.42 -17.47 1.11
CA GLY A 125 -15.55 -16.97 2.18
C GLY A 125 -14.89 -15.64 1.81
N ALA A 126 -14.47 -15.50 0.55
CA ALA A 126 -13.87 -14.28 0.05
C ALA A 126 -14.92 -13.15 -0.09
N GLU A 127 -16.13 -13.47 -0.56
CA GLU A 127 -17.24 -12.52 -0.61
C GLU A 127 -17.64 -12.03 0.79
N GLU A 128 -17.81 -12.94 1.76
CA GLU A 128 -18.13 -12.58 3.14
C GLU A 128 -17.04 -11.69 3.73
N PHE A 129 -15.77 -12.02 3.48
CA PHE A 129 -14.64 -11.20 3.93
C PHE A 129 -14.69 -9.80 3.31
N LEU A 130 -14.88 -9.68 1.99
CA LEU A 130 -14.95 -8.40 1.30
C LEU A 130 -16.12 -7.55 1.82
N ARG A 131 -17.30 -8.15 2.00
CA ARG A 131 -18.47 -7.46 2.56
C ARG A 131 -18.22 -6.99 3.98
N LYS A 132 -17.56 -7.80 4.82
CA LYS A 132 -17.29 -7.41 6.21
C LYS A 132 -16.21 -6.34 6.34
N CYS A 133 -15.16 -6.42 5.52
CA CYS A 133 -13.96 -5.62 5.67
C CYS A 133 -13.95 -4.34 4.81
N ILE A 134 -14.65 -4.34 3.68
CA ILE A 134 -14.67 -3.21 2.73
C ILE A 134 -16.08 -2.60 2.68
N PHE A 135 -17.06 -3.30 2.11
CA PHE A 135 -18.38 -2.72 1.80
C PHE A 135 -19.24 -2.45 3.04
N GLY A 136 -19.12 -3.28 4.07
CA GLY A 136 -19.80 -3.14 5.36
C GLY A 136 -19.24 -2.01 6.23
N LYS A 137 -18.13 -1.40 5.82
CA LYS A 137 -17.53 -0.23 6.48
C LYS A 137 -17.88 1.09 5.82
N MET A 138 -18.45 1.05 4.60
CA MET A 138 -18.88 2.25 3.90
C MET A 138 -19.97 2.99 4.67
N ASP A 139 -19.78 4.28 4.85
CA ASP A 139 -20.82 5.16 5.39
C ASP A 139 -21.94 5.42 4.37
N SER A 140 -22.97 6.17 4.77
CA SER A 140 -24.12 6.42 3.88
C SER A 140 -23.75 7.24 2.64
N ALA A 141 -22.79 8.17 2.73
CA ALA A 141 -22.36 8.97 1.59
C ALA A 141 -21.49 8.14 0.62
N GLU A 142 -20.62 7.29 1.16
CA GLU A 142 -19.82 6.34 0.38
C GLU A 142 -20.71 5.32 -0.34
N ARG A 143 -21.73 4.80 0.35
CA ARG A 143 -22.72 3.88 -0.24
C ARG A 143 -23.47 4.52 -1.42
N ILE A 144 -23.96 5.75 -1.26
CA ILE A 144 -24.66 6.46 -2.34
C ILE A 144 -23.75 6.58 -3.58
N LYS A 145 -22.50 7.03 -3.41
CA LYS A 145 -21.55 7.16 -4.53
C LYS A 145 -21.21 5.81 -5.16
N PHE A 146 -21.09 4.76 -4.35
CA PHE A 146 -20.83 3.42 -4.84
C PHE A 146 -22.02 2.87 -5.65
N GLU A 147 -23.25 3.07 -5.16
CA GLU A 147 -24.48 2.71 -5.87
C GLU A 147 -24.65 3.48 -7.18
N GLU A 148 -24.33 4.79 -7.19
CA GLU A 148 -24.32 5.60 -8.41
C GLU A 148 -23.31 5.07 -9.43
N TRP A 149 -22.09 4.75 -8.99
CA TRP A 149 -21.06 4.17 -9.85
C TRP A 149 -21.47 2.79 -10.40
N LEU A 150 -22.01 1.91 -9.55
CA LEU A 150 -22.56 0.62 -9.97
C LEU A 150 -23.67 0.78 -11.01
N GLY A 151 -24.53 1.79 -10.84
CA GLY A 151 -25.58 2.14 -11.80
C GLY A 151 -25.04 2.59 -13.16
N ILE A 152 -23.96 3.38 -13.18
CA ILE A 152 -23.27 3.82 -14.40
C ILE A 152 -22.64 2.61 -15.13
N GLU A 153 -22.01 1.71 -14.40
CA GLU A 153 -21.36 0.51 -14.96
C GLU A 153 -22.35 -0.63 -15.29
N GLY A 154 -23.62 -0.49 -14.91
CA GLY A 154 -24.63 -1.53 -15.11
C GLY A 154 -24.37 -2.80 -14.31
N LEU A 155 -23.73 -2.68 -13.14
CA LEU A 155 -23.38 -3.79 -12.26
C LEU A 155 -24.27 -3.78 -11.01
N SER A 156 -24.61 -4.97 -10.50
CA SER A 156 -25.11 -5.09 -9.12
C SER A 156 -23.94 -5.21 -8.15
N GLU A 157 -24.15 -4.82 -6.89
CA GLU A 157 -23.15 -5.00 -5.82
C GLU A 157 -22.73 -6.47 -5.71
N ASP A 158 -23.69 -7.40 -5.77
CA ASP A 158 -23.40 -8.83 -5.64
C ASP A 158 -22.50 -9.35 -6.76
N VAL A 159 -22.74 -8.93 -8.00
CA VAL A 159 -21.89 -9.31 -9.15
C VAL A 159 -20.50 -8.68 -9.00
N PHE A 160 -20.43 -7.41 -8.57
CA PHE A 160 -19.16 -6.73 -8.36
C PHE A 160 -18.33 -7.40 -7.26
N VAL A 161 -18.94 -7.72 -6.11
CA VAL A 161 -18.30 -8.41 -4.99
C VAL A 161 -17.86 -9.82 -5.39
N ALA A 162 -18.70 -10.56 -6.13
CA ALA A 162 -18.36 -11.89 -6.61
C ALA A 162 -17.16 -11.87 -7.57
N ASN A 163 -17.12 -10.91 -8.51
CA ASN A 163 -15.98 -10.73 -9.40
C ASN A 163 -14.70 -10.40 -8.64
N MET A 164 -14.79 -9.48 -7.67
CA MET A 164 -13.65 -9.11 -6.82
C MET A 164 -13.15 -10.30 -5.98
N ALA A 165 -14.06 -11.10 -5.42
CA ALA A 165 -13.73 -12.32 -4.68
C ALA A 165 -12.98 -13.34 -5.56
N GLY A 166 -13.48 -13.58 -6.78
CA GLY A 166 -12.82 -14.47 -7.73
C GLY A 166 -11.39 -14.02 -8.07
N GLU A 167 -11.19 -12.72 -8.26
CA GLU A 167 -9.87 -12.14 -8.50
C GLU A 167 -8.91 -12.25 -7.32
N VAL A 168 -9.40 -12.00 -6.10
CA VAL A 168 -8.62 -12.18 -4.87
C VAL A 168 -8.16 -13.64 -4.73
N ILE A 169 -9.06 -14.61 -4.95
CA ILE A 169 -8.73 -16.04 -4.90
C ILE A 169 -7.68 -16.38 -5.96
N ARG A 170 -7.87 -15.91 -7.21
CA ARG A 170 -6.96 -16.13 -8.33
C ARG A 170 -5.54 -15.61 -8.08
N CYS A 171 -5.43 -14.50 -7.37
CA CYS A 171 -4.15 -13.85 -7.08
C CYS A 171 -3.52 -14.31 -5.75
N ASN A 172 -4.18 -15.15 -4.97
CA ASN A 172 -3.74 -15.56 -3.64
C ASN A 172 -2.80 -16.78 -3.66
N GLY A 173 -1.66 -16.67 -4.33
CA GLY A 173 -0.66 -17.74 -4.40
C GLY A 173 0.42 -17.66 -3.32
N ASN A 174 1.12 -16.52 -3.26
CA ASN A 174 2.27 -16.29 -2.38
C ASN A 174 1.92 -15.31 -1.24
N TRP A 175 2.30 -15.69 -0.01
CA TRP A 175 2.06 -14.93 1.21
C TRP A 175 3.31 -14.24 1.76
N ASP A 176 4.48 -14.45 1.17
CA ASP A 176 5.74 -13.94 1.71
C ASP A 176 5.74 -12.43 1.89
N GLY A 177 5.22 -11.68 0.91
CA GLY A 177 5.06 -10.23 1.04
C GLY A 177 4.14 -9.81 2.20
N PHE A 178 3.12 -10.61 2.53
CA PHE A 178 2.29 -10.35 3.72
C PHE A 178 3.06 -10.64 5.02
N MET A 179 3.88 -11.69 5.02
CA MET A 179 4.71 -12.05 6.17
C MET A 179 5.78 -11.00 6.49
N GLU A 180 6.22 -10.22 5.49
CA GLU A 180 7.24 -9.19 5.63
C GLU A 180 6.70 -7.79 5.91
N VAL A 181 5.37 -7.59 5.99
CA VAL A 181 4.76 -6.25 6.14
C VAL A 181 5.38 -5.46 7.31
N ALA A 182 5.48 -6.08 8.48
CA ALA A 182 6.05 -5.42 9.65
C ALA A 182 7.53 -5.07 9.44
N ASP A 183 8.32 -5.96 8.82
CA ASP A 183 9.73 -5.71 8.55
C ASP A 183 9.91 -4.55 7.57
N VAL A 184 9.13 -4.54 6.48
CA VAL A 184 9.18 -3.49 5.46
C VAL A 184 8.78 -2.15 6.06
N MET A 185 7.72 -2.11 6.86
CA MET A 185 7.25 -0.89 7.54
C MET A 185 8.33 -0.23 8.39
N HIS A 186 9.17 -1.02 9.08
CA HIS A 186 10.23 -0.53 9.97
C HIS A 186 11.61 -0.50 9.30
N SER A 187 11.74 -0.98 8.07
CA SER A 187 13.00 -1.00 7.32
C SER A 187 13.42 0.38 6.86
N ASP A 188 14.63 0.45 6.29
CA ASP A 188 15.03 1.63 5.54
C ASP A 188 14.30 1.69 4.19
N TRP A 189 13.55 2.78 3.98
CA TRP A 189 12.79 3.03 2.77
C TRP A 189 13.66 3.61 1.63
N GLY A 190 14.93 3.89 1.90
CA GLY A 190 15.89 4.37 0.91
C GLY A 190 15.89 5.87 0.71
N PHE A 191 15.09 6.62 1.49
CA PHE A 191 15.05 8.07 1.46
C PHE A 191 14.61 8.65 2.81
N GLU A 192 15.04 9.88 3.09
CA GLU A 192 14.52 10.70 4.18
C GLU A 192 13.68 11.83 3.58
N PRO A 193 12.38 11.95 3.94
CA PRO A 193 11.50 12.95 3.34
C PRO A 193 12.00 14.41 3.44
N LYS A 194 12.81 14.73 4.45
CA LYS A 194 13.37 16.09 4.65
C LYS A 194 14.59 16.38 3.79
N GLU A 195 15.25 15.34 3.28
CA GLU A 195 16.49 15.42 2.51
C GLU A 195 16.24 15.17 1.02
N LEU A 196 14.98 15.21 0.58
CA LEU A 196 14.64 15.15 -0.85
C LEU A 196 15.21 16.38 -1.57
N ASP A 197 15.88 16.15 -2.69
CA ASP A 197 16.37 17.23 -3.54
C ASP A 197 15.20 18.02 -4.19
N GLU A 198 15.54 19.17 -4.78
CA GLU A 198 14.55 20.05 -5.43
C GLU A 198 13.77 19.37 -6.57
N GLU A 199 14.42 18.45 -7.31
CA GLU A 199 13.80 17.73 -8.43
C GLU A 199 12.74 16.72 -7.94
N HIS A 200 12.95 16.13 -6.77
CA HIS A 200 11.95 15.30 -6.09
C HIS A 200 10.87 16.15 -5.41
N ALA A 201 11.25 17.22 -4.71
CA ALA A 201 10.35 18.01 -3.90
C ALA A 201 9.33 18.83 -4.70
N VAL A 202 9.62 19.18 -5.96
CA VAL A 202 8.69 19.91 -6.83
C VAL A 202 7.48 19.08 -7.28
N LYS A 203 7.55 17.75 -7.17
CA LYS A 203 6.48 16.86 -7.62
C LYS A 203 5.34 16.83 -6.59
N PRO A 204 4.07 16.90 -7.02
CA PRO A 204 2.96 16.94 -6.08
C PRO A 204 2.73 15.59 -5.41
N VAL A 205 2.50 15.61 -4.09
CA VAL A 205 2.05 14.45 -3.30
C VAL A 205 0.68 14.75 -2.73
N LEU A 206 -0.36 14.08 -3.24
CA LEU A 206 -1.72 14.17 -2.72
C LEU A 206 -1.93 13.10 -1.64
N VAL A 207 -2.05 13.55 -0.40
CA VAL A 207 -2.37 12.68 0.74
C VAL A 207 -3.85 12.76 1.05
N VAL A 208 -4.57 11.66 0.84
CA VAL A 208 -5.99 11.54 1.16
C VAL A 208 -6.14 10.75 2.45
N GLY A 209 -6.69 11.40 3.47
CA GLY A 209 -7.06 10.76 4.73
C GLY A 209 -8.49 11.12 5.10
N SER A 210 -9.14 10.25 5.87
CA SER A 210 -10.45 10.51 6.47
C SER A 210 -10.32 10.63 7.99
N SER A 211 -11.14 11.47 8.62
CA SER A 211 -11.21 11.59 10.08
C SER A 211 -11.75 10.31 10.75
N VAL A 212 -12.39 9.43 9.99
CA VAL A 212 -12.88 8.11 10.42
C VAL A 212 -12.04 6.96 9.87
N ASP A 213 -10.90 7.25 9.22
CA ASP A 213 -9.99 6.22 8.74
C ASP A 213 -9.07 5.73 9.86
N TYR A 214 -9.44 4.57 10.42
CA TYR A 214 -8.70 3.86 11.45
C TYR A 214 -7.59 2.95 10.90
N ILE A 215 -7.38 2.87 9.58
CA ILE A 215 -6.40 1.99 8.93
C ILE A 215 -5.13 2.75 8.54
N GLY A 216 -5.18 4.03 8.17
CA GLY A 216 -3.95 4.78 7.90
C GLY A 216 -4.04 6.30 8.03
N GLY A 217 -5.25 6.87 8.08
CA GLY A 217 -5.50 8.32 8.12
C GLY A 217 -4.73 9.09 9.21
N SER A 218 -4.43 8.44 10.34
CA SER A 218 -3.66 9.03 11.45
C SER A 218 -2.13 9.02 11.25
N CYS A 219 -1.60 8.25 10.30
CA CYS A 219 -0.17 7.96 10.17
C CYS A 219 0.55 8.81 9.11
N ASN A 220 -0.11 9.75 8.44
CA ASN A 220 0.50 10.62 7.42
C ASN A 220 1.07 11.94 7.97
N GLY A 221 1.26 12.04 9.29
CA GLY A 221 1.68 13.27 9.97
C GLY A 221 2.98 13.88 9.40
N LEU A 222 3.92 13.04 8.95
CA LEU A 222 5.21 13.51 8.46
C LEU A 222 5.10 14.37 7.18
N TRP A 223 4.27 13.98 6.20
CA TRP A 223 4.05 14.77 4.99
C TRP A 223 3.30 16.08 5.27
N ARG A 224 2.45 16.10 6.31
CA ARG A 224 1.79 17.34 6.77
C ARG A 224 2.75 18.32 7.44
N ILE A 225 3.82 17.83 8.07
CA ILE A 225 4.82 18.65 8.78
C ILE A 225 5.87 19.24 7.81
N ILE A 226 6.16 18.57 6.70
CA ILE A 226 7.22 18.97 5.75
C ILE A 226 6.76 20.09 4.78
N GLY A 227 5.50 20.55 4.85
CA GLY A 227 5.07 21.73 4.09
C GLY A 227 4.95 21.51 2.58
N LEU A 228 4.94 20.24 2.12
CA LEU A 228 4.78 19.86 0.71
C LEU A 228 3.32 19.81 0.24
N LEU A 229 2.40 20.41 1.01
CA LEU A 229 1.03 20.66 0.60
C LEU A 229 0.90 22.13 0.22
N GLY A 230 1.44 22.46 -0.96
CA GLY A 230 1.22 23.72 -1.66
C GLY A 230 0.43 23.47 -2.94
#